data_AF-A0A6L6IRM9-F1
#
_entry.id   AF-A0A6L6IRM9-F1
#
_cell.length_a   1.000
_cell.length_b   1.000
_cell.length_c   1.000
_cell.angle_alpha   90.00
_cell.angle_beta   90.00
_cell.angle_gamma   90.00
#
_symmetry.space_group_name_H-M   'P 1'
#
loop_
_entity.id
_entity.type
_entity.pdbx_description
1 polymer ?
#
loop_
_entity_poly.entity_id
_entity_poly.type
_entity_poly.pdbx_seq_one_letter_code
_entity_poly.pdbx_strand_id
1 'polypeptide(L)'
;MVILSLAACADKSDKIAASYVSPTIYQGMTCQQLATEAQSVVNRAQEASHAQDKKASNDAVATGVGVVLFWPALFFIKGDGAQAAEVARLKGEITAIQQASNMKNCNIQIK
;
A
#
# COMPACT_ATOMS: atom_id res chain seq x y z
N MET A 1 33.69 -1.75 5.00
CA MET A 1 32.78 -2.76 4.44
C MET A 1 31.50 -2.02 4.03
N VAL A 2 31.42 -1.59 2.77
CA VAL A 2 30.28 -0.83 2.24
C VAL A 2 29.27 -1.86 1.78
N ILE A 3 28.15 -1.99 2.50
CA ILE A 3 27.03 -2.82 2.05
C ILE A 3 26.30 -2.01 1.00
N LEU A 4 26.58 -2.32 -0.27
CA LEU A 4 25.85 -1.82 -1.42
C LEU A 4 24.49 -2.54 -1.44
N SER A 5 23.54 -2.05 -0.65
CA SER A 5 22.14 -2.44 -0.83
C SER A 5 21.71 -1.92 -2.19
N LEU A 6 21.56 -2.80 -3.18
CA LEU A 6 20.82 -2.49 -4.40
C LEU A 6 19.34 -2.33 -3.98
N ALA A 7 19.02 -1.18 -3.40
CA ALA A 7 17.67 -0.80 -3.08
C ALA A 7 16.95 -0.57 -4.41
N ALA A 8 16.08 -1.51 -4.79
CA ALA A 8 14.89 -1.13 -5.55
C ALA A 8 14.24 0.01 -4.74
N CYS A 9 14.18 1.19 -5.33
CA CYS A 9 13.68 2.41 -4.70
C CYS A 9 12.19 2.30 -4.35
N ALA A 10 11.46 1.36 -4.98
CA ALA A 10 10.08 1.05 -4.68
C ALA A 10 9.91 -0.38 -4.16
N ASP A 11 9.42 -0.50 -2.92
CA ASP A 11 9.01 -1.78 -2.34
C ASP A 11 7.81 -2.38 -3.07
N LYS A 12 7.78 -3.71 -3.20
CA LYS A 12 6.57 -4.42 -3.64
C LYS A 12 5.44 -4.20 -2.63
N SER A 13 4.21 -4.17 -3.13
CA SER A 13 3.03 -3.88 -2.33
C SER A 13 2.87 -4.86 -1.16
N ASP A 14 3.27 -6.13 -1.32
CA ASP A 14 3.23 -7.16 -0.27
C ASP A 14 4.21 -6.89 0.89
N LYS A 15 5.31 -6.15 0.64
CA LYS A 15 6.30 -5.75 1.66
C LYS A 15 5.91 -4.48 2.41
N ILE A 16 4.94 -3.73 1.91
CA ILE A 16 4.45 -2.52 2.57
C ILE A 16 3.58 -2.93 3.76
N ALA A 17 4.04 -2.61 4.95
CA ALA A 17 3.29 -2.79 6.18
C ALA A 17 2.08 -1.85 6.24
N ALA A 18 0.99 -2.31 6.86
CA ALA A 18 -0.15 -1.46 7.14
C ALA A 18 0.25 -0.33 8.09
N SER A 19 -0.10 0.91 7.75
CA SER A 19 0.01 2.02 8.70
C SER A 19 -1.11 1.91 9.74
N TYR A 20 -0.87 2.39 10.95
CA TYR A 20 -1.92 2.45 11.95
C TYR A 20 -3.03 3.44 11.55
N VAL A 21 -4.27 2.96 11.54
CA VAL A 21 -5.48 3.77 11.38
C VAL A 21 -6.41 3.46 12.54
N SER A 22 -6.98 4.50 13.17
CA SER A 22 -7.87 4.32 14.31
C SER A 22 -9.19 3.66 13.90
N PRO A 23 -9.64 2.60 14.59
CA PRO A 23 -10.94 1.97 14.33
C PRO A 23 -12.12 2.82 14.80
N THR A 24 -11.89 3.86 15.62
CA THR A 24 -12.95 4.70 16.21
C THR A 24 -13.81 5.41 15.16
N ILE A 25 -13.25 5.73 14.00
CA ILE A 25 -13.96 6.39 12.90
C ILE A 25 -15.06 5.47 12.33
N TYR A 26 -14.86 4.16 12.39
CA TYR A 26 -15.79 3.15 11.88
C TYR A 26 -16.77 2.63 12.95
N GLN A 27 -16.56 2.94 14.23
CA GLN A 27 -17.43 2.50 15.33
C GLN A 27 -18.86 3.07 15.26
N GLY A 28 -19.08 4.17 14.54
CA GLY A 28 -20.43 4.71 14.31
C GLY A 28 -21.25 3.96 13.26
N MET A 29 -20.61 3.15 12.41
CA MET A 29 -21.25 2.52 11.24
C MET A 29 -22.06 1.27 11.62
N THR A 30 -23.13 0.99 10.87
CA THR A 30 -23.85 -0.29 10.94
C THR A 30 -23.06 -1.39 10.24
N CYS A 31 -23.37 -2.67 10.50
CA CYS A 31 -22.71 -3.78 9.82
C CYS A 31 -22.82 -3.69 8.28
N GLN A 32 -23.96 -3.22 7.77
CA GLN A 32 -24.15 -3.02 6.34
C GLN A 32 -23.24 -1.92 5.80
N GLN A 33 -23.13 -0.80 6.52
CA GLN A 33 -22.24 0.31 6.16
C GLN A 33 -20.77 -0.11 6.21
N LEU A 34 -20.38 -0.86 7.24
CA LEU A 34 -19.03 -1.42 7.36
C LEU A 34 -18.69 -2.36 6.21
N ALA A 35 -19.64 -3.19 5.75
CA ALA A 35 -19.41 -4.10 4.63
C ALA A 35 -19.23 -3.34 3.31
N THR A 36 -20.07 -2.33 3.05
CA THR A 36 -19.93 -1.46 1.88
C THR A 36 -18.62 -0.69 1.90
N GLU A 37 -18.24 -0.14 3.06
CA GLU A 37 -16.99 0.60 3.22
C GLU A 37 -15.79 -0.33 3.07
N ALA A 38 -15.82 -1.54 3.66
CA ALA A 38 -14.78 -2.54 3.50
C ALA A 38 -14.53 -2.85 2.02
N GLN A 39 -15.58 -3.10 1.24
CA GLN A 39 -15.42 -3.39 -0.19
C GLN A 39 -14.83 -2.20 -0.96
N SER A 40 -15.27 -0.98 -0.66
CA SER A 40 -14.74 0.24 -1.25
C SER A 40 -13.24 0.40 -0.98
N VAL A 41 -12.82 0.25 0.28
CA VAL A 41 -11.42 0.39 0.70
C VAL A 41 -10.57 -0.75 0.12
N VAL A 42 -11.07 -1.99 0.10
CA VAL A 42 -10.37 -3.13 -0.51
C VAL A 42 -10.08 -2.91 -1.99
N ASN A 43 -11.08 -2.45 -2.75
CA ASN A 43 -10.90 -2.18 -4.18
C ASN A 43 -9.80 -1.12 -4.41
N ARG A 44 -9.84 -0.03 -3.64
CA ARG A 44 -8.81 1.02 -3.70
C ARG A 44 -7.43 0.49 -3.30
N ALA A 45 -7.37 -0.34 -2.26
CA ALA A 45 -6.13 -0.96 -1.79
C ALA A 45 -5.51 -1.85 -2.87
N GLN A 46 -6.32 -2.62 -3.59
CA GLN A 46 -5.88 -3.45 -4.70
C GLN A 46 -5.34 -2.60 -5.85
N GLU A 47 -6.08 -1.57 -6.28
CA GLU A 47 -5.63 -0.65 -7.34
C GLU A 47 -4.30 0.04 -6.97
N ALA A 48 -4.19 0.55 -5.75
CA ALA A 48 -2.96 1.17 -5.25
C ALA A 48 -1.80 0.16 -5.18
N SER A 49 -2.07 -1.06 -4.73
CA SER A 49 -1.08 -2.15 -4.66
C SER A 49 -0.59 -2.56 -6.05
N HIS A 50 -1.48 -2.69 -7.02
CA HIS A 50 -1.11 -2.97 -8.41
C HIS A 50 -0.27 -1.85 -9.03
N ALA A 51 -0.64 -0.59 -8.78
CA ALA A 51 0.14 0.56 -9.24
C ALA A 51 1.55 0.56 -8.62
N GLN A 52 1.66 0.26 -7.32
CA GLN A 52 2.93 0.12 -6.63
C GLN A 52 3.77 -1.04 -7.18
N ASP A 53 3.17 -2.21 -7.41
CA ASP A 53 3.88 -3.38 -7.92
C ASP A 53 4.43 -3.17 -9.32
N LYS A 54 3.68 -2.45 -10.16
CA LYS A 54 4.11 -2.04 -11.51
C LYS A 54 5.29 -1.08 -11.43
N LYS A 55 5.26 -0.11 -10.51
CA LYS A 55 6.37 0.81 -10.27
C LYS A 55 7.62 0.08 -9.77
N ALA A 56 7.48 -0.76 -8.75
CA ALA A 56 8.56 -1.61 -8.23
C ALA A 56 9.16 -2.52 -9.33
N SER A 57 8.33 -3.01 -10.25
CA SER A 57 8.81 -3.80 -11.40
C SER A 57 9.58 -2.97 -12.43
N ASN A 58 9.16 -1.74 -12.70
CA ASN A 58 9.84 -0.85 -13.65
C ASN A 58 11.20 -0.37 -13.11
N ASP A 59 11.27 -0.10 -11.81
CA ASP A 59 12.51 0.33 -11.13
C ASP A 59 13.57 -0.78 -11.13
N ALA A 60 13.15 -2.05 -10.93
CA ALA A 60 14.03 -3.22 -11.03
C ALA A 60 14.67 -3.41 -12.42
N VAL A 61 14.00 -2.96 -13.50
CA VAL A 61 14.51 -3.05 -14.89
C VAL A 61 15.53 -1.94 -15.17
N ALA A 62 15.39 -0.77 -14.55
CA ALA A 62 16.33 0.34 -14.73
C ALA A 62 17.73 0.02 -14.19
N THR A 63 17.85 -0.82 -13.17
CA THR A 63 19.09 -1.08 -12.42
C THR A 63 20.20 -1.85 -13.15
N GLY A 64 19.94 -2.53 -14.27
CA GLY A 64 20.96 -3.37 -14.93
C GLY A 64 21.84 -2.66 -15.96
N VAL A 65 21.23 -1.86 -16.84
CA VAL A 65 21.91 -1.14 -17.93
C VAL A 65 21.46 0.33 -18.01
N GLY A 66 20.22 0.61 -17.59
CA GLY A 66 19.64 1.96 -17.61
C GLY A 66 20.25 2.93 -16.60
N VAL A 67 20.64 2.46 -15.41
CA VAL A 67 21.26 3.32 -14.38
C VAL A 67 22.58 3.92 -14.85
N VAL A 68 23.41 3.18 -15.61
CA VAL A 68 24.70 3.71 -16.08
C VAL A 68 24.52 4.68 -17.27
N LEU A 69 23.64 4.36 -18.21
CA LEU A 69 23.41 5.17 -19.42
C LEU A 69 22.49 6.38 -19.18
N PHE A 70 21.56 6.27 -18.22
CA PHE A 70 20.51 7.26 -17.97
C PHE A 70 20.46 7.69 -16.49
N TRP A 71 21.58 7.67 -15.74
CA TRP A 71 21.58 8.21 -14.37
C TRP A 71 21.03 9.64 -14.28
N PRO A 72 21.24 10.57 -15.26
CA PRO A 72 20.70 11.91 -15.13
C PRO A 72 19.17 11.93 -15.10
N ALA A 73 18.52 10.95 -15.72
CA ALA A 73 17.07 10.80 -15.72
C ALA A 73 16.52 10.31 -14.37
N LEU A 74 17.32 9.62 -13.56
CA LEU A 74 16.91 9.14 -12.23
C LEU A 74 16.59 10.29 -11.27
N PHE A 75 17.20 11.47 -11.45
CA PHE A 75 16.85 12.66 -10.67
C PHE A 75 15.39 13.10 -10.82
N PHE A 76 14.70 12.64 -11.88
CA PHE A 76 13.28 12.93 -12.13
C PHE A 76 12.33 11.88 -11.55
N ILE A 77 12.82 10.76 -10.98
CA ILE A 77 12.02 9.68 -10.36
C ILE A 77 11.81 9.91 -8.85
N LYS A 78 11.91 11.16 -8.40
CA LYS A 78 11.79 11.52 -6.97
C LYS A 78 10.31 11.61 -6.56
N GLY A 79 9.64 10.47 -6.40
CA GLY A 79 8.20 10.43 -6.04
C GLY A 79 7.66 9.17 -5.36
N ASP A 80 8.46 8.14 -5.09
CA ASP A 80 7.95 6.80 -4.75
C ASP A 80 7.32 6.66 -3.35
N GLY A 81 7.70 7.52 -2.39
CA GLY A 81 7.20 7.41 -1.02
C GLY A 81 5.69 7.66 -0.86
N ALA A 82 5.10 8.52 -1.69
CA ALA A 82 3.68 8.86 -1.57
C ALA A 82 2.76 7.69 -1.95
N GLN A 83 3.15 6.91 -2.96
CA GLN A 83 2.37 5.76 -3.40
C GLN A 83 2.44 4.62 -2.39
N ALA A 84 3.63 4.34 -1.87
CA ALA A 84 3.83 3.35 -0.82
C ALA A 84 3.08 3.73 0.48
N ALA A 85 3.09 5.01 0.84
CA ALA A 85 2.32 5.53 1.96
C ALA A 85 0.81 5.34 1.77
N GLU A 86 0.30 5.52 0.55
CA GLU A 86 -1.12 5.29 0.26
C GLU A 86 -1.49 3.81 0.39
N VAL A 87 -0.64 2.89 -0.11
CA VAL A 87 -0.84 1.44 0.10
C VAL A 87 -0.84 1.10 1.59
N ALA A 88 0.11 1.64 2.36
CA ALA A 88 0.16 1.43 3.81
C ALA A 88 -1.11 1.95 4.51
N ARG A 89 -1.60 3.12 4.11
CA ARG A 89 -2.81 3.76 4.63
C ARG A 89 -4.05 2.91 4.39
N LEU A 90 -4.26 2.47 3.15
CA LEU A 90 -5.42 1.65 2.76
C LEU A 90 -5.42 0.28 3.46
N LYS A 91 -4.25 -0.37 3.59
CA LYS A 91 -4.12 -1.60 4.41
C LYS A 91 -4.45 -1.36 5.89
N GLY A 92 -4.07 -0.19 6.40
CA GLY A 92 -4.45 0.28 7.74
C GLY A 92 -5.96 0.41 7.91
N GLU A 93 -6.62 1.04 6.94
CA GLU A 93 -8.09 1.19 6.92
C GLU A 93 -8.81 -0.15 6.90
N ILE A 94 -8.35 -1.11 6.08
CA ILE A 94 -8.89 -2.48 6.07
C ILE A 94 -8.81 -3.10 7.48
N THR A 95 -7.65 -2.96 8.12
CA THR A 95 -7.43 -3.48 9.48
C THR A 95 -8.33 -2.80 10.50
N ALA A 96 -8.50 -1.48 10.40
CA ALA A 96 -9.36 -0.69 11.26
C ALA A 96 -10.85 -1.06 11.10
N ILE A 97 -11.31 -1.28 9.87
CA ILE A 97 -12.66 -1.75 9.56
C ILE A 97 -12.87 -3.17 10.10
N GLN A 98 -11.89 -4.06 9.96
CA GLN A 98 -11.97 -5.41 10.53
C GLN A 98 -12.06 -5.37 12.05
N GLN A 99 -11.28 -4.51 12.72
CA GLN A 99 -11.36 -4.32 14.17
C GLN A 99 -12.74 -3.80 14.59
N ALA A 100 -13.28 -2.79 13.90
CA ALA A 100 -14.61 -2.27 14.17
C ALA A 100 -15.71 -3.33 13.92
N SER A 101 -15.59 -4.13 12.86
CA SER A 101 -16.47 -5.27 12.56
C SER A 101 -16.45 -6.31 13.68
N ASN A 102 -15.26 -6.66 14.17
CA ASN A 102 -15.07 -7.61 15.26
C ASN A 102 -15.70 -7.10 16.57
N MET A 103 -15.48 -5.82 16.90
CA MET A 103 -16.10 -5.19 18.08
C MET A 103 -17.63 -5.20 18.02
N LYS A 104 -18.21 -5.18 16.81
CA LYS A 104 -19.67 -5.18 16.57
C LYS A 104 -20.26 -6.54 16.23
N ASN A 105 -19.44 -7.61 16.18
CA ASN A 105 -19.86 -8.95 15.75
C ASN A 105 -20.54 -8.98 14.38
N CYS A 106 -20.09 -8.15 13.43
CA CYS A 106 -20.68 -8.07 12.09
C CYS A 106 -20.27 -9.22 11.15
N ASN A 107 -19.30 -10.07 11.54
CA ASN A 107 -18.76 -11.20 10.77
C ASN A 107 -18.41 -10.88 9.30
N ILE A 108 -17.88 -9.68 9.06
CA ILE A 108 -17.42 -9.29 7.72
C ILE A 108 -16.13 -10.05 7.42
N GLN A 109 -16.14 -10.79 6.30
CA GLN A 109 -15.00 -11.55 5.81
C GLN A 109 -14.28 -10.72 4.75
N ILE A 110 -13.19 -10.06 5.14
CA ILE A 110 -12.31 -9.37 4.19
C ILE A 110 -11.26 -10.39 3.73
N LYS A 111 -11.29 -10.74 2.43
CA LYS A 111 -10.33 -11.64 1.78
C LYS A 111 -9.34 -10.87 0.93
#